data_AF-A0A0F8XK79-F1
#
_entry.id   AF-A0A0F8XK79-F1
#
_cell.length_a   1.000
_cell.length_b   1.000
_cell.length_c   1.000
_cell.angle_alpha   90.00
_cell.angle_beta   90.00
_cell.angle_gamma   90.00
#
_symmetry.space_group_name_H-M   'P 1'
#
loop_
_entity.id
_entity.type
_entity.pdbx_description
1 polymer ?
#
loop_
_entity_poly.entity_id
_entity_poly.type
_entity_poly.pdbx_seq_one_letter_code
_entity_poly.pdbx_strand_id
1 'polypeptide(L)'
;MSGHSHWSKIKRAKASTDARRGRIWSKLAKRIIVAAKTGGGNPDENLSLRYAMEDARAANMPKDTINNAIKRGTGELGSQEYVRIIYEGYGPGGVAVLCEVLTDNRNRTAPEVRKTFEISGGKLGSTGCVAWNFD
;
A
#
# COMPACT_ATOMS: atom_id res chain seq x y z
N MET A 1 -41.86 -3.72 -0.28
CA MET A 1 -41.48 -4.10 -1.67
C MET A 1 -41.13 -2.82 -2.40
N SER A 2 -39.89 -2.50 -2.78
CA SER A 2 -39.09 -3.11 -3.85
C SER A 2 -37.60 -2.68 -3.72
N GLY A 3 -36.77 -3.49 -3.03
CA GLY A 3 -35.33 -3.19 -2.82
C GLY A 3 -34.37 -3.79 -3.85
N HIS A 4 -34.91 -4.50 -4.84
CA HIS A 4 -34.15 -5.38 -5.75
C HIS A 4 -34.31 -4.94 -7.20
N SER A 5 -33.84 -3.74 -7.54
CA SER A 5 -33.62 -3.43 -8.96
C SER A 5 -32.32 -4.10 -9.41
N HIS A 6 -32.26 -4.57 -10.66
CA HIS A 6 -31.03 -5.08 -11.27
C HIS A 6 -29.88 -4.08 -11.10
N TRP A 7 -30.19 -2.79 -11.24
CA TRP A 7 -29.28 -1.68 -10.98
C TRP A 7 -28.76 -1.62 -9.54
N SER A 8 -29.61 -1.79 -8.51
CA SER A 8 -29.16 -1.70 -7.12
C SER A 8 -28.16 -2.80 -6.75
N LYS A 9 -28.32 -4.00 -7.34
CA LYS A 9 -27.36 -5.10 -7.20
C LYS A 9 -26.03 -4.78 -7.89
N ILE A 10 -26.05 -4.33 -9.14
CA ILE A 10 -24.83 -3.93 -9.89
C ILE A 10 -24.09 -2.81 -9.16
N LYS A 11 -24.81 -1.78 -8.70
CA LYS A 11 -24.21 -0.65 -7.98
C LYS A 11 -23.44 -1.11 -6.75
N ARG A 12 -24.02 -1.99 -5.93
CA ARG A 12 -23.36 -2.53 -4.72
C ARG A 12 -22.12 -3.37 -5.06
N ALA A 13 -22.22 -4.25 -6.05
CA ALA A 13 -21.10 -5.09 -6.50
C ALA A 13 -19.95 -4.23 -7.06
N LYS A 14 -20.28 -3.24 -7.90
CA LYS A 14 -19.32 -2.29 -8.46
C LYS A 14 -18.64 -1.47 -7.36
N ALA A 15 -19.41 -0.93 -6.40
CA ALA A 15 -18.86 -0.13 -5.31
C ALA A 15 -17.84 -0.92 -4.46
N SER A 16 -18.09 -2.20 -4.17
CA SER A 16 -17.14 -3.04 -3.43
C SER A 16 -15.86 -3.31 -4.23
N THR A 17 -16.01 -3.55 -5.54
CA THR A 17 -14.89 -3.78 -6.47
C THR A 17 -14.03 -2.52 -6.61
N ASP A 18 -14.67 -1.36 -6.79
CA ASP A 18 -14.01 -0.06 -6.95
C ASP A 18 -13.30 0.33 -5.64
N ALA A 19 -13.90 0.08 -4.47
CA ALA A 19 -13.26 0.30 -3.18
C ALA A 19 -12.02 -0.58 -2.99
N ARG A 20 -12.06 -1.85 -3.39
CA ARG A 20 -10.90 -2.75 -3.37
C ARG A 20 -9.80 -2.25 -4.30
N ARG A 21 -10.16 -1.83 -5.51
CA ARG A 21 -9.23 -1.30 -6.51
C ARG A 21 -8.57 0.00 -6.03
N GLY A 22 -9.35 0.91 -5.45
CA GLY A 22 -8.84 2.16 -4.87
C GLY A 22 -7.77 1.92 -3.80
N ARG A 23 -7.93 0.90 -2.94
CA ARG A 23 -6.91 0.53 -1.95
C ARG A 23 -5.61 0.04 -2.61
N ILE A 24 -5.71 -0.76 -3.66
CA ILE A 24 -4.54 -1.26 -4.42
C ILE A 24 -3.82 -0.08 -5.09
N TRP A 25 -4.57 0.79 -5.76
CA TRP A 25 -4.03 1.98 -6.41
C TRP A 25 -3.31 2.92 -5.44
N SER A 26 -3.88 3.17 -4.26
CA SER A 26 -3.22 3.98 -3.24
C SER A 26 -1.87 3.40 -2.78
N LYS A 27 -1.74 2.07 -2.69
CA LYS A 27 -0.46 1.43 -2.34
C LYS A 27 0.57 1.56 -3.47
N LEU A 28 0.15 1.31 -4.70
CA LEU A 28 1.01 1.40 -5.88
C LEU A 28 1.48 2.84 -6.13
N ALA A 29 0.61 3.83 -5.94
CA ALA A 29 0.96 5.24 -6.06
C ALA A 29 2.06 5.64 -5.07
N LYS A 30 1.98 5.20 -3.81
CA LYS A 30 3.04 5.45 -2.80
C LYS A 30 4.36 4.78 -3.19
N ARG A 31 4.30 3.55 -3.72
CA ARG A 31 5.50 2.85 -4.21
C ARG A 31 6.17 3.60 -5.38
N ILE A 32 5.37 4.11 -6.32
CA ILE A 32 5.87 4.96 -7.42
C ILE A 32 6.50 6.26 -6.88
N ILE A 33 5.84 6.94 -5.94
CA ILE A 33 6.36 8.18 -5.34
C ILE A 33 7.73 7.94 -4.70
N VAL A 34 7.87 6.88 -3.90
CA VAL A 34 9.15 6.57 -3.23
C VAL A 34 10.23 6.18 -4.23
N ALA A 35 9.90 5.36 -5.22
CA ALA A 35 10.86 4.96 -6.25
C ALA A 35 11.35 6.15 -7.08
N ALA A 36 10.44 7.04 -7.49
CA ALA A 36 10.78 8.26 -8.23
C ALA A 36 11.59 9.25 -7.36
N LYS A 37 11.32 9.30 -6.06
CA LYS A 37 12.07 10.15 -5.12
C LYS A 37 13.52 9.68 -4.93
N THR A 38 13.75 8.37 -4.82
CA THR A 38 15.09 7.84 -4.56
C THR A 38 15.95 7.71 -5.81
N GLY A 39 15.36 7.38 -6.96
CA GLY A 39 16.08 7.09 -8.21
C GLY A 39 15.77 8.02 -9.37
N GLY A 40 15.02 9.10 -9.16
CA GLY A 40 14.61 10.03 -10.21
C GLY A 40 13.38 9.56 -11.01
N GLY A 41 12.77 10.49 -11.75
CA GLY A 41 11.51 10.28 -12.47
C GLY A 41 11.62 9.58 -13.83
N ASN A 42 12.84 9.23 -14.26
CA ASN A 42 13.08 8.55 -15.54
C ASN A 42 13.06 7.02 -15.37
N PRO A 43 12.06 6.29 -15.92
CA PRO A 43 11.96 4.84 -15.76
C PRO A 43 13.08 4.05 -16.46
N ASP A 44 13.75 4.62 -17.46
CA ASP A 44 14.84 3.95 -18.18
C ASP A 44 16.13 3.92 -17.36
N GLU A 45 16.30 4.89 -16.46
CA GLU A 45 17.45 5.02 -15.55
C GLU A 45 17.13 4.51 -14.13
N ASN A 46 15.84 4.25 -13.83
CA ASN A 46 15.36 3.84 -12.52
C ASN A 46 14.56 2.53 -12.59
N LEU A 47 15.26 1.42 -12.36
CA LEU A 47 14.66 0.08 -12.38
C LEU A 47 13.52 -0.09 -11.36
N SER A 48 13.65 0.50 -10.18
CA SER A 48 12.62 0.42 -9.13
C SER A 48 11.33 1.13 -9.55
N LEU A 49 11.47 2.28 -10.23
CA LEU A 49 10.33 3.00 -10.79
C LEU A 49 9.68 2.21 -11.92
N ARG A 50 10.48 1.61 -12.81
CA ARG A 50 9.97 0.78 -13.90
C ARG A 50 9.09 -0.38 -13.39
N TYR A 51 9.58 -1.14 -12.42
CA TYR A 51 8.79 -2.23 -11.81
C TYR A 51 7.53 -1.71 -11.10
N ALA A 52 7.62 -0.59 -10.38
CA ALA A 52 6.44 0.00 -9.75
C ALA A 52 5.37 0.45 -10.77
N MET A 53 5.80 0.94 -11.93
CA MET A 53 4.90 1.32 -13.03
C MET A 53 4.28 0.10 -13.72
N GLU A 54 5.03 -0.98 -13.89
CA GLU A 54 4.51 -2.25 -14.44
C GLU A 54 3.42 -2.83 -13.56
N ASP A 55 3.65 -2.90 -12.24
CA ASP A 55 2.64 -3.35 -11.26
C ASP A 55 1.39 -2.45 -11.28
N ALA A 56 1.58 -1.14 -11.46
CA ALA A 56 0.47 -0.20 -11.59
C ALA A 56 -0.36 -0.43 -12.87
N ARG A 57 0.30 -0.68 -14.01
CA ARG A 57 -0.37 -1.00 -15.27
C ARG A 57 -1.10 -2.34 -15.18
N ALA A 58 -0.49 -3.36 -14.57
CA ALA A 58 -1.12 -4.66 -14.33
C ALA A 58 -2.39 -4.53 -13.46
N ALA A 59 -2.42 -3.57 -12.52
CA ALA A 59 -3.58 -3.23 -11.72
C ALA A 59 -4.60 -2.31 -12.43
N ASN A 60 -4.46 -2.08 -13.74
CA ASN A 60 -5.28 -1.17 -14.55
C ASN A 60 -5.32 0.27 -14.00
N MET A 61 -4.24 0.74 -13.36
CA MET A 61 -4.15 2.13 -12.91
C MET A 61 -4.10 3.08 -14.11
N PRO A 62 -4.90 4.16 -14.14
CA PRO A 62 -4.85 5.14 -15.23
C PRO A 62 -3.45 5.78 -15.37
N LYS A 63 -3.02 6.00 -16.62
CA LYS A 63 -1.71 6.60 -16.94
C LYS A 63 -1.50 7.94 -16.24
N ASP A 64 -2.53 8.78 -16.17
CA ASP A 64 -2.46 10.08 -15.50
C ASP A 64 -2.22 9.95 -13.99
N THR A 65 -2.77 8.92 -13.35
CA THR A 65 -2.52 8.64 -11.93
C THR A 65 -1.08 8.22 -11.69
N ILE A 66 -0.51 7.40 -12.58
CA ILE A 66 0.91 7.01 -12.55
C ILE A 66 1.80 8.25 -12.71
N ASN A 67 1.54 9.07 -13.74
CA ASN A 67 2.32 10.28 -14.00
C ASN A 67 2.25 11.26 -12.83
N ASN A 68 1.08 11.46 -12.23
CA ASN A 68 0.94 12.32 -11.04
C ASN A 68 1.71 11.77 -9.84
N ALA A 69 1.79 10.46 -9.66
CA ALA A 69 2.61 9.85 -8.62
C ALA A 69 4.11 10.07 -8.87
N ILE A 70 4.58 9.99 -10.12
CA ILE A 70 5.96 10.29 -10.50
C ILE A 70 6.29 11.75 -10.18
N LYS A 71 5.44 12.70 -10.63
CA LYS A 71 5.61 14.14 -10.37
C LYS A 71 5.66 14.50 -8.89
N ARG A 72 4.89 13.79 -8.05
CA ARG A 72 4.98 13.93 -6.59
C ARG A 72 6.30 13.41 -6.05
N GLY A 73 6.80 12.30 -6.58
CA GLY A 73 8.12 11.75 -6.20
C GLY A 73 9.28 12.64 -6.60
N THR A 74 9.22 13.30 -7.78
CA THR A 74 10.24 14.25 -8.26
C THR A 74 10.16 15.63 -7.60
N GLY A 75 9.10 15.90 -6.83
CA GLY A 75 8.91 17.15 -6.09
C GLY A 75 8.15 18.24 -6.85
N GLU A 76 7.71 18.01 -8.08
CA GLU A 76 6.97 18.99 -8.90
C GLU A 76 5.60 19.37 -8.31
N LEU A 77 5.00 18.50 -7.50
CA LEU A 77 3.67 18.69 -6.89
C LEU A 77 3.72 18.79 -5.36
N GLY A 78 4.89 19.08 -4.79
CA GLY A 78 5.13 19.13 -3.35
C GLY A 78 5.72 17.82 -2.79
N SER A 79 6.50 17.95 -1.72
CA SER A 79 7.17 16.82 -1.06
C SER A 79 6.32 16.27 0.09
N GLN A 80 6.05 14.98 0.06
CA GLN A 80 5.57 14.24 1.23
C GLN A 80 6.60 13.16 1.57
N GLU A 81 7.10 13.20 2.81
CA GLU A 81 8.07 12.22 3.29
C GLU A 81 7.36 10.92 3.65
N TYR A 82 7.71 9.85 2.93
CA TYR A 82 7.28 8.50 3.26
C TYR A 82 8.48 7.72 3.78
N VAL A 83 8.31 7.07 4.92
CA VAL A 83 9.32 6.21 5.54
C VAL A 83 8.87 4.76 5.47
N ARG A 84 9.80 3.89 5.07
CA ARG A 84 9.64 2.43 5.12
C ARG A 84 9.89 1.95 6.55
N ILE A 85 8.99 1.12 7.07
CA ILE A 85 9.06 0.55 8.42
C ILE A 85 8.65 -0.91 8.31
N ILE A 86 9.34 -1.78 9.03
CA ILE A 86 8.96 -3.18 9.17
C ILE A 86 8.38 -3.36 10.57
N TYR A 87 7.16 -3.88 10.64
CA TYR A 87 6.53 -4.32 11.87
C TYR A 87 6.53 -5.84 11.90
N GLU A 88 6.85 -6.39 13.06
CA GLU A 88 7.02 -7.83 13.26
C GLU A 88 6.11 -8.29 14.39
N GLY A 89 5.58 -9.50 14.28
CA GLY A 89 4.72 -10.05 15.33
C GLY A 89 4.22 -11.45 15.02
N TYR A 90 3.29 -11.89 15.86
CA TYR A 90 2.69 -13.21 15.78
C TYR A 90 1.18 -13.09 15.65
N GLY A 91 0.58 -13.84 14.73
CA GLY A 91 -0.85 -14.02 14.60
C GLY A 91 -1.40 -15.16 15.47
N PRO A 92 -2.69 -15.50 15.32
CA PRO A 92 -3.30 -16.67 15.96
C PRO A 92 -2.49 -17.95 15.72
N GLY A 93 -2.35 -18.77 16.76
CA GLY A 93 -1.61 -20.03 16.65
C GLY A 93 -0.10 -19.86 16.45
N GLY A 94 0.47 -18.68 16.71
CA GLY A 94 1.91 -18.45 16.62
C GLY A 94 2.46 -18.24 15.21
N VAL A 95 1.59 -17.93 14.23
CA VAL A 95 2.01 -17.63 12.85
C VAL A 95 2.88 -16.38 12.83
N ALA A 96 4.11 -16.48 12.33
CA ALA A 96 5.00 -15.35 12.16
C ALA A 96 4.47 -14.38 11.09
N VAL A 97 4.47 -13.07 11.38
CA VAL A 97 4.00 -12.02 10.47
C VAL A 97 5.04 -10.92 10.37
N LEU A 98 5.51 -10.68 9.16
CA LEU A 98 6.36 -9.54 8.81
C LEU A 98 5.57 -8.58 7.92
N CYS A 99 5.39 -7.35 8.40
CA CYS A 99 4.57 -6.33 7.75
C CYS A 99 5.44 -5.16 7.32
N GLU A 100 5.71 -5.10 6.02
CA GLU A 100 6.33 -3.92 5.41
C GLU A 100 5.29 -2.81 5.24
N VAL A 101 5.60 -1.64 5.80
CA VAL A 101 4.70 -0.48 5.79
C VAL A 101 5.42 0.75 5.27
N LEU A 102 4.71 1.48 4.42
CA LEU A 102 5.11 2.79 3.94
C LEU A 102 4.15 3.84 4.48
N THR A 103 4.66 4.73 5.33
CA THR A 103 3.85 5.72 6.04
C THR A 103 4.53 7.08 6.10
N ASP A 104 3.73 8.13 6.16
CA ASP A 104 4.15 9.51 6.43
C ASP A 104 4.10 9.85 7.94
N ASN A 105 3.53 8.95 8.76
CA ASN A 105 3.41 9.18 10.20
C ASN A 105 3.51 7.85 10.98
N ARG A 106 4.67 7.63 11.61
CA ARG A 106 4.93 6.44 12.44
C ARG A 106 3.99 6.35 13.64
N ASN A 107 3.70 7.49 14.28
CA ASN A 107 2.89 7.57 15.49
C ASN A 107 1.41 7.27 15.23
N ARG A 108 0.93 7.48 13.99
CA ARG A 108 -0.40 7.03 13.56
C ARG A 108 -0.40 5.54 13.20
N THR A 109 0.60 5.10 12.45
CA THR A 109 0.63 3.73 11.91
C THR A 109 0.91 2.67 12.98
N ALA A 110 1.84 2.91 13.92
CA ALA A 110 2.16 1.94 14.96
C ALA A 110 0.95 1.49 15.80
N PRO A 111 0.09 2.39 16.34
CA PRO A 111 -1.09 1.98 17.09
C PRO A 111 -2.14 1.30 16.20
N GLU A 112 -2.31 1.70 14.94
CA GLU A 112 -3.22 1.02 14.00
C GLU A 112 -2.79 -0.42 13.72
N VAL A 113 -1.48 -0.64 13.50
CA VAL A 113 -0.91 -1.98 13.29
C VAL A 113 -1.09 -2.81 14.56
N ARG A 114 -0.71 -2.27 15.72
CA ARG A 114 -0.87 -2.96 17.02
C ARG A 114 -2.33 -3.40 17.24
N LYS A 115 -3.28 -2.49 17.07
CA LYS A 115 -4.71 -2.77 17.21
C LYS A 115 -5.19 -3.84 16.22
N THR A 116 -4.65 -3.85 15.01
CA THR A 116 -4.97 -4.87 14.00
C THR A 116 -4.52 -6.27 14.43
N PHE A 117 -3.32 -6.39 15.02
CA PHE A 117 -2.86 -7.65 15.61
C PHE A 117 -3.77 -8.08 16.76
N GLU A 118 -4.08 -7.18 17.69
CA GLU A 118 -4.92 -7.47 18.87
C GLU A 118 -6.32 -7.96 18.49
N ILE A 119 -7.02 -7.26 17.59
CA ILE A 119 -8.36 -7.65 17.12
C ILE A 119 -8.32 -8.98 16.36
N SER A 120 -7.19 -9.30 15.72
CA SER A 120 -7.01 -10.53 14.97
C SER A 120 -6.51 -11.69 15.84
N GLY A 121 -6.42 -11.55 17.17
CA GLY A 121 -5.96 -12.61 18.08
C GLY A 121 -4.43 -12.84 18.06
N GLY A 122 -3.66 -11.83 17.65
CA GLY A 122 -2.21 -11.82 17.62
C GLY A 122 -1.60 -10.73 18.49
N LYS A 123 -0.28 -10.58 18.40
CA LYS A 123 0.49 -9.56 19.12
C LYS A 123 1.62 -9.00 18.26
N LEU A 124 1.72 -7.67 18.23
CA LEU A 124 2.88 -6.98 17.68
C LEU A 124 4.10 -7.21 18.58
N GLY A 125 5.19 -7.71 18.00
CA GLY A 125 6.46 -7.99 18.66
C GLY A 125 7.47 -6.85 18.57
N SER A 126 8.68 -7.12 19.07
CA SER A 126 9.85 -6.27 18.87
C SER A 126 10.47 -6.51 17.50
N THR A 127 11.25 -5.54 17.01
CA THR A 127 12.09 -5.72 15.82
C THR A 127 13.01 -6.93 15.99
N GLY A 128 13.12 -7.75 14.95
CA GLY A 128 13.91 -8.98 14.89
C GLY A 128 13.25 -10.22 15.48
N CYS A 129 12.00 -10.16 15.97
CA CYS A 129 11.37 -11.31 16.62
C CYS A 129 10.98 -12.43 15.65
N VAL A 130 10.73 -12.12 14.37
CA VAL A 130 10.36 -13.12 13.35
C VAL A 130 11.14 -12.99 12.05
N ALA A 131 11.87 -11.88 11.83
CA ALA A 131 12.58 -11.62 10.58
C ALA A 131 13.51 -12.76 10.13
N TRP A 132 14.11 -13.49 11.08
CA TRP A 132 14.98 -14.66 10.81
C TRP A 132 14.26 -15.86 10.17
N ASN A 133 12.93 -15.85 10.07
CA ASN A 133 12.13 -16.88 9.39
C ASN A 133 11.87 -16.57 7.90
N PHE A 134 12.32 -15.43 7.37
CA PHE A 134 12.01 -14.95 6.02
C PHE A 134 13.31 -14.60 5.27
N ASP A 135 13.38 -14.98 3.99
CA ASP A 135 14.47 -14.64 3.05
C ASP A 135 14.06 -13.56 2.03
#